data_AF-X0V464-F1
#
_entry.id   AF-X0V464-F1
#
_cell.length_a   1.000
_cell.length_b   1.000
_cell.length_c   1.000
_cell.angle_alpha   90.00
_cell.angle_beta   90.00
_cell.angle_gamma   90.00
#
_symmetry.space_group_name_H-M   'P 1'
#
loop_
_entity.id
_entity.type
_entity.pdbx_description
1 polymer ?
#
loop_
_entity_poly.entity_id
_entity_poly.type
_entity_poly.pdbx_seq_one_letter_code
_entity_poly.pdbx_strand_id
1 'polypeptide(L)'
;VRAFTVDADEILYVELGPAKRSIVAITRSSGEIAVVKDGVRVGGGYYGIRFWHFSPDGRSLAFLADTGSGRECLFVRDGATVGRYLAAWDYGFTPDGRSVVFNAHTGRRKWALMRDGVRVGGEFRSVHRWLLSPDSRSVLTWGYDGEGYVFEKDGVRLDAGDGDGVFAWLGPLGQSIVGVVRWNDDRREWYVVDGVRVGDKYDHVREFEFSPDGRSLAFEADVDEKAFVVKDGVRASGAYDEVSLLTFSPDGLSLAWVARRADKWFVVR
;
A
#
# COMPACT_ATOMS: atom_id res chain seq x y z
N VAL A 1 -21.22 -19.06 -21.81
CA VAL A 1 -21.46 -17.59 -21.80
C VAL A 1 -22.51 -17.32 -20.74
N ARG A 2 -22.24 -16.43 -19.77
CA ARG A 2 -23.29 -15.93 -18.85
C ARG A 2 -23.78 -14.61 -19.43
N ALA A 3 -25.08 -14.49 -19.63
CA ALA A 3 -25.74 -13.27 -20.05
C ALA A 3 -26.84 -12.96 -19.03
N PHE A 4 -26.97 -11.68 -18.69
CA PHE A 4 -28.07 -11.19 -17.88
C PHE A 4 -28.63 -9.94 -18.55
N THR A 5 -29.93 -9.76 -18.42
CA THR A 5 -30.60 -8.55 -18.89
C THR A 5 -30.45 -7.48 -17.82
N VAL A 6 -30.24 -6.23 -18.25
CA VAL A 6 -30.30 -5.06 -17.37
C VAL A 6 -31.40 -4.15 -17.87
N ASP A 7 -32.27 -3.72 -16.97
CA ASP A 7 -33.32 -2.75 -17.27
C ASP A 7 -32.74 -1.33 -17.14
N ALA A 8 -32.31 -0.78 -18.27
CA ALA A 8 -31.71 0.55 -18.37
C ALA A 8 -31.79 1.09 -19.81
N ASP A 9 -31.75 2.41 -19.95
CA ASP A 9 -31.75 3.09 -21.26
C ASP A 9 -30.41 2.89 -21.97
N GLU A 10 -29.31 2.85 -21.21
CA GLU A 10 -27.94 2.75 -21.72
C GLU A 10 -27.02 1.97 -20.76
N ILE A 11 -26.09 1.18 -21.31
CA ILE A 11 -24.96 0.59 -20.58
C ILE A 11 -23.71 1.41 -20.90
N LEU A 12 -23.17 2.09 -19.90
CA LEU A 12 -22.02 2.98 -20.04
C LEU A 12 -20.69 2.26 -19.97
N TYR A 13 -20.63 1.18 -19.18
CA TYR A 13 -19.40 0.45 -18.93
C TYR A 13 -19.69 -0.99 -18.51
N VAL A 14 -18.80 -1.93 -18.86
CA VAL A 14 -18.84 -3.32 -18.41
C VAL A 14 -17.42 -3.79 -18.11
N GLU A 15 -17.25 -4.49 -16.99
CA GLU A 15 -15.99 -5.13 -16.62
C GLU A 15 -16.21 -6.54 -16.04
N LEU A 16 -15.28 -7.43 -16.37
CA LEU A 16 -15.16 -8.75 -15.78
C LEU A 16 -14.35 -8.66 -14.49
N GLY A 17 -14.95 -9.11 -13.39
CA GLY A 17 -14.26 -9.26 -12.11
C GLY A 17 -13.28 -10.46 -12.07
N PRO A 18 -12.55 -10.60 -10.96
CA PRO A 18 -11.53 -11.63 -10.78
C PRO A 18 -12.01 -13.04 -11.08
N ALA A 19 -11.12 -13.85 -11.65
CA ALA A 19 -11.38 -15.22 -12.09
C ALA A 19 -12.60 -15.38 -13.03
N LYS A 20 -13.03 -14.30 -13.70
CA LYS A 20 -14.21 -14.25 -14.57
C LYS A 20 -15.49 -14.73 -13.87
N ARG A 21 -15.57 -14.54 -12.55
CA ARG A 21 -16.68 -15.02 -11.72
C ARG A 21 -17.86 -14.05 -11.69
N SER A 22 -17.55 -12.76 -11.72
CA SER A 22 -18.53 -11.69 -11.65
C SER A 22 -18.36 -10.70 -12.79
N ILE A 23 -19.42 -10.00 -13.13
CA ILE A 23 -19.46 -8.89 -14.08
C ILE A 23 -20.08 -7.69 -13.37
N VAL A 24 -19.49 -6.52 -13.56
CA VAL A 24 -20.11 -5.25 -13.20
C VAL A 24 -20.50 -4.52 -14.47
N ALA A 25 -21.69 -3.92 -14.46
CA ALA A 25 -22.16 -3.00 -15.47
C ALA A 25 -22.54 -1.68 -14.80
N ILE A 26 -22.14 -0.57 -15.41
CA ILE A 26 -22.59 0.78 -15.04
C ILE A 26 -23.65 1.17 -16.05
N THR A 27 -24.85 1.49 -15.57
CA THR A 27 -25.99 1.78 -16.43
C THR A 27 -26.56 3.16 -16.18
N ARG A 28 -27.29 3.67 -17.17
CA ARG A 28 -28.02 4.93 -17.10
C ARG A 28 -29.48 4.70 -17.45
N SER A 29 -30.40 5.24 -16.66
CA SER A 29 -31.80 5.37 -17.03
C SER A 29 -32.39 6.64 -16.49
N SER A 30 -33.13 7.38 -17.32
CA SER A 30 -33.75 8.67 -16.96
C SER A 30 -32.76 9.68 -16.33
N GLY A 31 -31.50 9.64 -16.75
CA GLY A 31 -30.42 10.50 -16.22
C GLY A 31 -29.76 10.01 -14.93
N GLU A 32 -30.27 8.96 -14.30
CA GLU A 32 -29.66 8.35 -13.11
C GLU A 32 -28.67 7.26 -13.48
N ILE A 33 -27.55 7.19 -12.75
CA ILE A 33 -26.55 6.13 -12.86
C ILE A 33 -26.80 5.05 -11.81
N ALA A 34 -26.64 3.80 -12.21
CA ALA A 34 -26.71 2.62 -11.35
C ALA A 34 -25.53 1.67 -11.55
N VAL A 35 -25.27 0.85 -10.54
CA VAL A 35 -24.28 -0.21 -10.57
C VAL A 35 -25.01 -1.54 -10.52
N VAL A 36 -24.71 -2.42 -11.46
CA VAL A 36 -25.30 -3.75 -11.56
C VAL A 36 -24.19 -4.79 -11.51
N LYS A 37 -24.25 -5.70 -10.53
CA LYS A 37 -23.32 -6.81 -10.37
C LYS A 37 -24.06 -8.10 -10.66
N ASP A 38 -23.61 -8.87 -11.65
CA ASP A 38 -24.19 -10.17 -12.01
C ASP A 38 -25.70 -10.13 -12.26
N GLY A 39 -26.18 -9.05 -12.89
CA GLY A 39 -27.61 -8.83 -13.17
C GLY A 39 -28.43 -8.29 -12.00
N VAL A 40 -27.81 -8.10 -10.83
CA VAL A 40 -28.46 -7.53 -9.65
C VAL A 40 -28.02 -6.08 -9.45
N ARG A 41 -28.98 -5.17 -9.32
CA ARG A 41 -28.69 -3.77 -9.00
C ARG A 41 -28.12 -3.69 -7.58
N VAL A 42 -26.88 -3.22 -7.46
CA VAL A 42 -26.13 -3.05 -6.20
C VAL A 42 -25.90 -1.56 -5.86
N GLY A 43 -26.76 -0.69 -6.39
CA GLY A 43 -26.73 0.75 -6.12
C GLY A 43 -27.39 1.53 -7.25
N GLY A 44 -27.89 2.72 -6.94
CA GLY A 44 -28.51 3.59 -7.93
C GLY A 44 -28.98 4.92 -7.37
N GLY A 45 -29.51 5.78 -8.25
CA GLY A 45 -29.85 7.16 -7.90
C GLY A 45 -28.61 8.05 -7.83
N TYR A 46 -27.53 7.67 -8.52
CA TYR A 46 -26.27 8.40 -8.51
C TYR A 46 -26.15 9.28 -9.75
N TYR A 47 -25.37 10.34 -9.65
CA TYR A 47 -25.05 11.20 -10.79
C TYR A 47 -23.82 10.72 -11.56
N GLY A 48 -22.96 9.96 -10.89
CA GLY A 48 -21.75 9.39 -11.45
C GLY A 48 -21.19 8.31 -10.54
N ILE A 49 -20.49 7.36 -11.13
CA ILE A 49 -19.67 6.38 -10.41
C ILE A 49 -18.22 6.66 -10.77
N ARG A 50 -17.38 6.77 -9.74
CA ARG A 50 -15.94 7.02 -9.89
C ARG A 50 -15.17 5.84 -9.36
N PHE A 51 -14.46 5.16 -10.26
CA PHE A 51 -13.67 3.97 -9.94
C PHE A 51 -14.55 2.85 -9.30
N TRP A 52 -14.19 1.58 -9.49
CA TRP A 52 -14.85 0.46 -8.80
C TRP A 52 -13.86 -0.68 -8.69
N HIS A 53 -13.98 -1.47 -7.63
CA HIS A 53 -13.09 -2.57 -7.37
C HIS A 53 -13.88 -3.77 -6.85
N PHE A 54 -13.57 -4.95 -7.39
CA PHE A 54 -14.01 -6.21 -6.79
C PHE A 54 -13.10 -6.59 -5.63
N SER A 55 -13.64 -7.31 -4.65
CA SER A 55 -12.80 -8.09 -3.74
C SER A 55 -12.01 -9.15 -4.54
N PRO A 56 -10.84 -9.62 -4.04
CA PRO A 56 -10.02 -10.60 -4.75
C PRO A 56 -10.75 -11.87 -5.18
N ASP A 57 -11.76 -12.31 -4.41
CA ASP A 57 -12.60 -13.47 -4.73
C ASP A 57 -13.79 -13.16 -5.67
N GLY A 58 -13.99 -11.89 -6.04
CA GLY A 58 -15.06 -11.38 -6.89
C GLY A 58 -16.42 -11.24 -6.20
N ARG A 59 -16.54 -11.56 -4.92
CA ARG A 59 -17.83 -11.62 -4.23
C ARG A 59 -18.37 -10.25 -3.84
N SER A 60 -17.49 -9.34 -3.44
CA SER A 60 -17.85 -7.98 -3.02
C SER A 60 -17.47 -6.97 -4.11
N LEU A 61 -18.16 -5.84 -4.14
CA LEU A 61 -17.87 -4.70 -5.00
C LEU A 61 -17.91 -3.42 -4.17
N ALA A 62 -16.89 -2.57 -4.33
CA ALA A 62 -16.86 -1.24 -3.73
C ALA A 62 -16.64 -0.16 -4.80
N PHE A 63 -17.28 0.98 -4.63
CA PHE A 63 -17.21 2.09 -5.58
C PHE A 63 -17.47 3.43 -4.90
N LEU A 64 -17.01 4.52 -5.52
CA LEU A 64 -17.42 5.87 -5.14
C LEU A 64 -18.59 6.32 -6.00
N ALA A 65 -19.59 6.92 -5.38
CA ALA A 65 -20.76 7.44 -6.06
C ALA A 65 -20.94 8.94 -5.80
N ASP A 66 -21.25 9.71 -6.83
CA ASP A 66 -21.49 11.14 -6.73
C ASP A 66 -22.97 11.45 -6.48
N THR A 67 -23.22 12.34 -5.51
CA THR A 67 -24.56 12.65 -4.97
C THR A 67 -25.27 13.82 -5.67
N GLY A 68 -24.75 14.30 -6.79
CA GLY A 68 -25.35 15.40 -7.58
C GLY A 68 -25.12 16.81 -7.04
N SER A 69 -24.79 16.96 -5.75
CA SER A 69 -24.42 18.25 -5.15
C SER A 69 -23.05 18.78 -5.63
N GLY A 70 -22.25 17.94 -6.28
CA GLY A 70 -20.88 18.24 -6.73
C GLY A 70 -19.85 18.43 -5.62
N ARG A 71 -20.26 18.35 -4.34
CA ARG A 71 -19.39 18.63 -3.19
C ARG A 71 -18.97 17.38 -2.41
N GLU A 72 -19.68 16.28 -2.61
CA GLU A 72 -19.51 15.07 -1.81
C GLU A 72 -19.78 13.80 -2.60
N CYS A 73 -19.13 12.73 -2.16
CA CYS A 73 -19.32 11.38 -2.66
C CYS A 73 -19.62 10.40 -1.55
N LEU A 74 -20.27 9.32 -1.92
CA LEU A 74 -20.52 8.16 -1.08
C LEU A 74 -19.45 7.11 -1.38
N PHE A 75 -18.89 6.53 -0.31
CA PHE A 75 -18.22 5.25 -0.42
C PHE A 75 -19.28 4.16 -0.26
N VAL A 76 -19.44 3.31 -1.27
CA VAL A 76 -20.47 2.26 -1.30
C VAL A 76 -19.80 0.91 -1.40
N ARG A 77 -20.28 -0.05 -0.60
CA ARG A 77 -19.87 -1.46 -0.65
C ARG A 77 -21.11 -2.33 -0.72
N ASP A 78 -21.21 -3.14 -1.76
CA ASP A 78 -22.31 -4.09 -1.98
C ASP A 78 -23.70 -3.43 -1.85
N GLY A 79 -23.81 -2.17 -2.31
CA GLY A 79 -25.02 -1.36 -2.24
C GLY A 79 -25.28 -0.64 -0.92
N ALA A 80 -24.52 -0.95 0.14
CA ALA A 80 -24.58 -0.20 1.39
C ALA A 80 -23.65 1.02 1.36
N THR A 81 -24.15 2.18 1.78
CA THR A 81 -23.31 3.36 2.00
C THR A 81 -22.46 3.13 3.25
N VAL A 82 -21.14 3.07 3.05
CA VAL A 82 -20.14 2.93 4.11
C VAL A 82 -19.84 4.28 4.74
N GLY A 83 -19.84 5.35 3.94
CA GLY A 83 -19.61 6.70 4.43
C GLY A 83 -19.82 7.77 3.37
N ARG A 84 -19.86 9.03 3.81
CA ARG A 84 -20.02 10.22 2.98
C ARG A 84 -18.83 11.14 3.20
N TYR A 85 -18.19 11.57 2.11
CA TYR A 85 -16.93 12.30 2.14
C TYR A 85 -16.91 13.43 1.13
N LEU A 86 -16.16 14.49 1.42
CA LEU A 86 -15.90 15.56 0.46
C LEU A 86 -15.12 15.03 -0.75
N ALA A 87 -14.16 14.14 -0.50
CA ALA A 87 -13.42 13.40 -1.50
C ALA A 87 -12.89 12.11 -0.91
N ALA A 88 -12.74 11.08 -1.74
CA ALA A 88 -12.05 9.84 -1.42
C ALA A 88 -11.33 9.33 -2.67
N TRP A 89 -10.22 8.62 -2.47
CA TRP A 89 -9.28 8.17 -3.50
C TRP A 89 -8.38 7.05 -2.97
N ASP A 90 -7.60 6.44 -3.86
CA ASP A 90 -6.58 5.41 -3.56
C ASP A 90 -7.14 4.35 -2.61
N TYR A 91 -8.01 3.50 -3.14
CA TYR A 91 -8.76 2.53 -2.35
C TYR A 91 -8.64 1.12 -2.91
N GLY A 92 -8.76 0.14 -2.02
CA GLY A 92 -8.65 -1.26 -2.38
C GLY A 92 -9.21 -2.17 -1.29
N PHE A 93 -9.60 -3.37 -1.70
CA PHE A 93 -9.93 -4.42 -0.76
C PHE A 93 -8.66 -4.94 -0.08
N THR A 94 -8.79 -5.38 1.17
CA THR A 94 -7.77 -6.19 1.81
C THR A 94 -7.53 -7.48 1.01
N PRO A 95 -6.31 -8.06 1.03
CA PRO A 95 -6.02 -9.31 0.32
C PRO A 95 -7.00 -10.46 0.64
N ASP A 96 -7.52 -10.52 1.87
CA ASP A 96 -8.55 -11.47 2.30
C ASP A 96 -9.99 -11.11 1.83
N GLY A 97 -10.16 -9.95 1.19
CA GLY A 97 -11.42 -9.43 0.67
C GLY A 97 -12.40 -8.93 1.72
N ARG A 98 -12.03 -8.90 3.00
CA ARG A 98 -12.98 -8.64 4.09
C ARG A 98 -13.23 -7.17 4.35
N SER A 99 -12.25 -6.31 4.14
CA SER A 99 -12.31 -4.88 4.40
C SER A 99 -11.98 -4.09 3.14
N VAL A 100 -12.42 -2.83 3.11
CA VAL A 100 -11.96 -1.84 2.13
C VAL A 100 -11.18 -0.75 2.84
N VAL A 101 -10.01 -0.43 2.32
CA VAL A 101 -9.14 0.65 2.79
C VAL A 101 -9.13 1.76 1.76
N PHE A 102 -9.20 3.01 2.19
CA PHE A 102 -9.22 4.17 1.29
C PHE A 102 -8.76 5.44 1.99
N ASN A 103 -8.27 6.41 1.22
CA ASN A 103 -8.01 7.75 1.73
C ASN A 103 -9.26 8.61 1.57
N ALA A 104 -9.63 9.34 2.62
CA ALA A 104 -10.77 10.25 2.60
C ALA A 104 -10.43 11.63 3.16
N HIS A 105 -11.01 12.66 2.54
CA HIS A 105 -10.91 14.03 3.03
C HIS A 105 -11.87 14.22 4.21
N THR A 106 -11.34 14.41 5.41
CA THR A 106 -12.12 14.49 6.66
C THR A 106 -12.70 15.88 6.94
N GLY A 107 -12.35 16.87 6.12
CA GLY A 107 -12.69 18.28 6.33
C GLY A 107 -11.45 19.08 6.71
N ARG A 108 -11.59 20.41 6.84
CA ARG A 108 -10.50 21.32 7.25
C ARG A 108 -9.19 21.17 6.46
N ARG A 109 -9.26 20.76 5.18
CA ARG A 109 -8.11 20.51 4.29
C ARG A 109 -7.20 19.38 4.79
N LYS A 110 -7.78 18.37 5.43
CA LYS A 110 -7.07 17.19 5.94
C LYS A 110 -7.61 15.89 5.34
N TRP A 111 -6.75 14.89 5.36
CA TRP A 111 -6.96 13.56 4.82
C TRP A 111 -6.68 12.52 5.89
N ALA A 112 -7.42 11.43 5.89
CA ALA A 112 -7.17 10.29 6.77
C ALA A 112 -7.36 8.98 6.02
N LEU A 113 -6.66 7.96 6.48
CA LEU A 113 -6.88 6.59 6.09
C LEU A 113 -8.16 6.07 6.75
N MET A 114 -9.00 5.42 5.96
CA MET A 114 -10.26 4.83 6.39
C MET A 114 -10.23 3.33 6.13
N ARG A 115 -10.76 2.54 7.05
CA ARG A 115 -11.06 1.11 6.88
C ARG A 115 -12.54 0.89 7.15
N ASP A 116 -13.28 0.47 6.13
CA ASP A 116 -14.73 0.27 6.17
C ASP A 116 -15.47 1.49 6.77
N GLY A 117 -15.01 2.70 6.42
CA GLY A 117 -15.61 3.96 6.87
C GLY A 117 -15.15 4.45 8.24
N VAL A 118 -14.33 3.70 8.96
CA VAL A 118 -13.74 4.05 10.25
C VAL A 118 -12.32 4.56 10.05
N ARG A 119 -11.95 5.67 10.71
CA ARG A 119 -10.59 6.23 10.60
C ARG A 119 -9.56 5.31 11.26
N VAL A 120 -8.48 5.04 10.55
CA VAL A 120 -7.30 4.30 11.02
C VAL A 120 -6.17 5.31 11.19
N GLY A 121 -5.99 5.81 12.42
CA GLY A 121 -4.90 6.73 12.76
C GLY A 121 -5.23 8.21 12.71
N GLY A 122 -4.19 8.99 12.43
CA GLY A 122 -4.17 10.44 12.43
C GLY A 122 -4.73 11.07 11.16
N GLU A 123 -4.58 12.40 11.08
CA GLU A 123 -4.93 13.18 9.91
C GLU A 123 -3.68 13.85 9.34
N PHE A 124 -3.58 13.84 8.02
CA PHE A 124 -2.48 14.42 7.27
C PHE A 124 -2.99 15.62 6.46
N ARG A 125 -2.12 16.59 6.20
CA ARG A 125 -2.38 17.65 5.22
C ARG A 125 -2.41 17.09 3.80
N SER A 126 -1.60 16.07 3.54
CA SER A 126 -1.66 15.24 2.33
C SER A 126 -1.22 13.82 2.64
N VAL A 127 -2.01 12.83 2.24
CA VAL A 127 -1.59 11.42 2.26
C VAL A 127 -0.81 11.15 0.98
N HIS A 128 0.36 10.50 1.11
CA HIS A 128 1.17 10.09 -0.03
C HIS A 128 0.78 8.70 -0.55
N ARG A 129 0.72 7.71 0.34
CA ARG A 129 0.40 6.31 -0.01
C ARG A 129 0.03 5.52 1.25
N TRP A 130 -0.61 4.39 1.07
CA TRP A 130 -0.68 3.33 2.06
C TRP A 130 -0.33 1.96 1.44
N LEU A 131 0.04 1.01 2.29
CA LEU A 131 0.40 -0.36 1.95
C LEU A 131 -0.33 -1.31 2.89
N LEU A 132 -0.75 -2.46 2.38
CA LEU A 132 -1.38 -3.53 3.16
C LEU A 132 -0.42 -4.69 3.31
N SER A 133 -0.38 -5.29 4.52
CA SER A 133 0.31 -6.54 4.72
C SER A 133 -0.37 -7.67 3.94
N PRO A 134 0.37 -8.64 3.39
CA PRO A 134 -0.22 -9.79 2.68
C PRO A 134 -1.20 -10.60 3.55
N ASP A 135 -0.98 -10.66 4.86
CA ASP A 135 -1.90 -11.29 5.82
C ASP A 135 -3.18 -10.47 6.13
N SER A 136 -3.36 -9.30 5.48
CA SER A 136 -4.52 -8.39 5.61
C SER A 136 -4.72 -7.74 6.98
N ARG A 137 -3.75 -7.88 7.89
CA ARG A 137 -3.87 -7.38 9.27
C ARG A 137 -3.39 -5.96 9.45
N SER A 138 -2.27 -5.61 8.83
CA SER A 138 -1.58 -4.35 9.06
C SER A 138 -1.72 -3.40 7.87
N VAL A 139 -1.90 -2.12 8.13
CA VAL A 139 -1.79 -1.04 7.15
C VAL A 139 -0.67 -0.09 7.56
N LEU A 140 0.22 0.23 6.63
CA LEU A 140 1.19 1.30 6.78
C LEU A 140 0.73 2.46 5.90
N THR A 141 0.57 3.65 6.48
CA THR A 141 0.24 4.87 5.75
C THR A 141 1.26 5.95 6.05
N TRP A 142 1.47 6.85 5.10
CA TRP A 142 2.26 8.03 5.36
C TRP A 142 1.80 9.24 4.57
N GLY A 143 2.11 10.40 5.14
CA GLY A 143 1.73 11.68 4.60
C GLY A 143 2.51 12.81 5.23
N TYR A 144 2.23 14.02 4.77
CA TYR A 144 2.75 15.26 5.34
C TYR A 144 1.71 15.85 6.29
N ASP A 145 2.06 16.13 7.54
CA ASP A 145 1.13 16.69 8.54
C ASP A 145 1.10 18.24 8.55
N GLY A 146 2.05 18.89 7.89
CA GLY A 146 2.24 20.34 7.92
C GLY A 146 3.57 20.77 8.52
N GLU A 147 4.24 19.87 9.24
CA GLU A 147 5.57 20.07 9.81
C GLU A 147 6.58 19.12 9.18
N GLY A 148 6.19 17.86 8.92
CA GLY A 148 7.07 16.86 8.32
C GLY A 148 6.32 15.64 7.79
N TYR A 149 7.09 14.68 7.29
CA TYR A 149 6.57 13.36 6.91
C TYR A 149 6.28 12.52 8.15
N VAL A 150 5.18 11.80 8.10
CA VAL A 150 4.64 11.00 9.20
C VAL A 150 4.30 9.62 8.71
N PHE A 151 4.76 8.61 9.42
CA PHE A 151 4.47 7.20 9.15
C PHE A 151 3.57 6.67 10.26
N GLU A 152 2.51 5.97 9.89
CA GLU A 152 1.63 5.30 10.83
C GLU A 152 1.41 3.86 10.40
N LYS A 153 1.67 2.93 11.31
CA LYS A 153 1.28 1.52 11.17
C LYS A 153 0.06 1.29 12.05
N ASP A 154 -1.04 0.88 11.44
CA ASP A 154 -2.33 0.64 12.12
C ASP A 154 -2.81 1.85 12.95
N GLY A 155 -2.48 3.05 12.48
CA GLY A 155 -2.78 4.31 13.15
C GLY A 155 -1.88 4.66 14.32
N VAL A 156 -0.81 3.90 14.55
CA VAL A 156 0.25 4.21 15.52
C VAL A 156 1.41 4.85 14.78
N ARG A 157 1.78 6.07 15.19
CA ARG A 157 2.91 6.79 14.61
C ARG A 157 4.21 6.04 14.87
N LEU A 158 4.97 5.81 13.79
CA LEU A 158 6.31 5.24 13.84
C LEU A 158 7.33 6.35 14.03
N ASP A 159 8.32 6.12 14.89
CA ASP A 159 9.49 6.99 14.98
C ASP A 159 10.41 6.71 13.78
N ALA A 160 10.31 7.56 12.76
CA ALA A 160 11.15 7.51 11.58
C ALA A 160 12.38 8.43 11.69
N GLY A 161 12.49 9.25 12.75
CA GLY A 161 13.44 10.37 12.80
C GLY A 161 13.14 11.49 11.80
N ASP A 162 14.06 12.46 11.68
CA ASP A 162 13.88 13.72 10.93
C ASP A 162 14.21 13.61 9.42
N GLY A 163 13.62 12.65 8.70
CA GLY A 163 13.85 12.44 7.26
C GLY A 163 12.74 12.96 6.34
N ASP A 164 13.13 13.24 5.08
CA ASP A 164 12.30 13.89 4.07
C ASP A 164 11.92 12.96 2.90
N GLY A 165 12.67 11.88 2.65
CA GLY A 165 12.45 10.94 1.56
C GLY A 165 12.20 9.54 2.07
N VAL A 166 11.15 8.86 1.58
CA VAL A 166 10.79 7.52 2.05
C VAL A 166 10.43 6.55 0.94
N PHE A 167 11.08 5.39 0.98
CA PHE A 167 10.53 4.13 0.50
C PHE A 167 10.02 3.35 1.71
N ALA A 168 8.77 2.92 1.66
CA ALA A 168 8.16 2.12 2.70
C ALA A 168 7.79 0.77 2.10
N TRP A 169 7.95 -0.28 2.91
CA TRP A 169 7.64 -1.65 2.53
C TRP A 169 6.92 -2.35 3.68
N LEU A 170 5.98 -3.21 3.35
CA LEU A 170 5.25 -4.03 4.30
C LEU A 170 5.51 -5.49 3.97
N GLY A 171 6.12 -6.19 4.92
CA GLY A 171 6.55 -7.56 4.76
C GLY A 171 5.43 -8.58 4.82
N PRO A 172 5.78 -9.83 4.47
CA PRO A 172 4.81 -10.91 4.29
C PRO A 172 3.97 -11.19 5.55
N LEU A 173 4.50 -10.90 6.75
CA LEU A 173 3.79 -11.06 8.02
C LEU A 173 3.45 -9.72 8.68
N GLY A 174 3.46 -8.63 7.91
CA GLY A 174 3.09 -7.30 8.39
C GLY A 174 4.20 -6.52 9.10
N GLN A 175 5.46 -6.96 9.07
CA GLN A 175 6.59 -6.12 9.48
C GLN A 175 6.69 -4.90 8.56
N SER A 176 6.77 -3.70 9.11
CA SER A 176 7.02 -2.51 8.29
C SER A 176 8.51 -2.20 8.24
N ILE A 177 9.04 -2.01 7.04
CA ILE A 177 10.29 -1.28 6.83
C ILE A 177 9.93 0.11 6.35
N VAL A 178 10.48 1.11 6.99
CA VAL A 178 10.46 2.49 6.53
C VAL A 178 11.92 2.89 6.30
N GLY A 179 12.30 3.05 5.04
CA GLY A 179 13.58 3.66 4.67
C GLY A 179 13.48 5.17 4.81
N VAL A 180 14.42 5.78 5.52
CA VAL A 180 14.41 7.20 5.86
C VAL A 180 15.65 7.85 5.27
N VAL A 181 15.42 8.82 4.38
CA VAL A 181 16.48 9.60 3.72
C VAL A 181 16.37 11.06 4.14
N ARG A 182 17.49 11.66 4.55
CA ARG A 182 17.58 13.10 4.82
C ARG A 182 18.28 13.81 3.67
N TRP A 183 17.49 14.48 2.83
CA TRP A 183 17.99 15.16 1.62
C TRP A 183 18.96 16.32 1.92
N ASN A 184 18.86 16.92 3.12
CA ASN A 184 19.59 18.12 3.53
C ASN A 184 20.76 17.85 4.50
N ASP A 185 20.99 16.59 4.92
CA ASP A 185 22.21 16.17 5.62
C ASP A 185 23.25 15.69 4.60
N ASP A 186 24.31 15.04 5.05
CA ASP A 186 25.29 14.27 4.26
C ASP A 186 24.71 13.20 3.31
N ARG A 187 23.40 13.24 3.01
CA ARG A 187 22.61 12.32 2.20
C ARG A 187 22.70 10.87 2.66
N ARG A 188 23.11 10.65 3.91
CA ARG A 188 23.12 9.29 4.44
C ARG A 188 21.71 8.81 4.74
N GLU A 189 21.52 7.54 4.45
CA GLU A 189 20.29 6.78 4.57
C GLU A 189 20.37 5.89 5.82
N TRP A 190 19.24 5.70 6.47
CA TRP A 190 19.04 4.65 7.48
C TRP A 190 17.63 4.09 7.30
N TYR A 191 17.36 2.97 7.95
CA TYR A 191 16.03 2.38 7.91
C TYR A 191 15.57 2.07 9.32
N VAL A 192 14.25 2.00 9.39
CA VAL A 192 13.51 1.79 10.62
C VAL A 192 12.60 0.60 10.37
N VAL A 193 12.69 -0.40 11.25
CA VAL A 193 11.80 -1.54 11.24
C VAL A 193 10.81 -1.35 12.39
N ASP A 194 9.53 -1.24 12.06
CA ASP A 194 8.44 -1.03 13.04
C ASP A 194 8.72 0.10 14.06
N GLY A 195 9.25 1.23 13.58
CA GLY A 195 9.56 2.41 14.42
C GLY A 195 10.88 2.33 15.19
N VAL A 196 11.67 1.26 14.99
CA VAL A 196 13.00 1.12 15.60
C VAL A 196 14.08 1.26 14.53
N ARG A 197 15.03 2.18 14.74
CA ARG A 197 16.19 2.29 13.86
C ARG A 197 17.04 1.02 13.94
N VAL A 198 17.42 0.49 12.78
CA VAL A 198 18.23 -0.71 12.70
C VAL A 198 19.50 -0.39 11.90
N GLY A 199 20.67 -0.73 12.45
CA GLY A 199 21.97 -0.41 11.84
C GLY A 199 22.40 1.07 11.95
N ASP A 200 23.47 1.39 11.23
CA ASP A 200 24.11 2.71 11.21
C ASP A 200 23.53 3.64 10.13
N LYS A 201 24.18 4.78 9.87
CA LYS A 201 23.91 5.61 8.69
C LYS A 201 24.83 5.14 7.55
N TYR A 202 24.28 4.96 6.36
CA TYR A 202 25.00 4.51 5.18
C TYR A 202 24.87 5.55 4.06
N ASP A 203 25.77 5.55 3.09
CA ASP A 203 25.63 6.42 1.93
C ASP A 203 24.40 6.02 1.10
N HIS A 204 24.18 4.70 0.96
CA HIS A 204 22.98 4.11 0.37
C HIS A 204 22.58 2.81 1.06
N VAL A 205 21.29 2.49 1.00
CA VAL A 205 20.70 1.23 1.45
C VAL A 205 19.81 0.66 0.33
N ARG A 206 20.11 -0.53 -0.19
CA ARG A 206 19.34 -1.17 -1.27
C ARG A 206 19.11 -2.66 -1.02
N GLU A 207 18.34 -3.28 -1.92
CA GLU A 207 18.08 -4.73 -1.97
C GLU A 207 17.73 -5.39 -0.62
N PHE A 208 16.53 -5.09 -0.11
CA PHE A 208 16.01 -5.69 1.12
C PHE A 208 15.49 -7.11 0.88
N GLU A 209 15.77 -8.00 1.83
CA GLU A 209 15.24 -9.37 1.87
C GLU A 209 14.90 -9.74 3.32
N PHE A 210 13.65 -10.15 3.56
CA PHE A 210 13.27 -10.76 4.84
C PHE A 210 13.47 -12.26 4.81
N SER A 211 13.78 -12.85 5.97
CA SER A 211 13.63 -14.29 6.16
C SER A 211 12.18 -14.72 5.93
N PRO A 212 11.91 -15.97 5.55
CA PRO A 212 10.54 -16.45 5.31
C PRO A 212 9.59 -16.30 6.50
N ASP A 213 10.13 -16.35 7.73
CA ASP A 213 9.39 -16.12 8.97
C ASP A 213 9.34 -14.64 9.38
N GLY A 214 9.90 -13.74 8.55
CA GLY A 214 9.95 -12.30 8.71
C GLY A 214 10.67 -11.80 9.97
N ARG A 215 11.44 -12.66 10.65
CA ARG A 215 12.14 -12.30 11.89
C ARG A 215 13.52 -11.71 11.67
N SER A 216 14.14 -12.00 10.53
CA SER A 216 15.41 -11.42 10.14
C SER A 216 15.25 -10.56 8.88
N LEU A 217 16.05 -9.51 8.80
CA LEU A 217 16.14 -8.64 7.63
C LEU A 217 17.60 -8.53 7.20
N ALA A 218 17.85 -8.69 5.90
CA ALA A 218 19.11 -8.39 5.28
C ALA A 218 18.95 -7.34 4.19
N PHE A 219 20.00 -6.57 3.95
CA PHE A 219 20.06 -5.56 2.89
C PHE A 219 21.51 -5.26 2.51
N GLU A 220 21.68 -4.66 1.33
CA GLU A 220 22.92 -4.07 0.87
C GLU A 220 23.06 -2.64 1.41
N ALA A 221 24.25 -2.31 1.88
CA ALA A 221 24.61 -0.98 2.31
C ALA A 221 25.98 -0.58 1.79
N ASP A 222 26.14 0.71 1.49
CA ASP A 222 27.38 1.28 0.98
C ASP A 222 27.95 2.34 1.93
N VAL A 223 29.27 2.33 2.11
CA VAL A 223 30.05 3.42 2.71
C VAL A 223 31.31 3.62 1.89
N ASP A 224 31.62 4.86 1.50
CA ASP A 224 32.80 5.20 0.69
C ASP A 224 32.91 4.35 -0.60
N GLU A 225 31.79 4.20 -1.32
CA GLU A 225 31.65 3.40 -2.55
C GLU A 225 31.96 1.89 -2.38
N LYS A 226 31.90 1.38 -1.15
CA LYS A 226 32.05 -0.05 -0.86
C LYS A 226 30.80 -0.67 -0.29
N ALA A 227 30.31 -1.69 -0.98
CA ALA A 227 29.13 -2.45 -0.64
C ALA A 227 29.41 -3.55 0.38
N PHE A 228 28.45 -3.80 1.27
CA PHE A 228 28.44 -4.91 2.20
C PHE A 228 27.01 -5.30 2.59
N VAL A 229 26.86 -6.52 3.09
CA VAL A 229 25.60 -7.02 3.63
C VAL A 229 25.49 -6.63 5.09
N VAL A 230 24.33 -6.13 5.48
CA VAL A 230 23.93 -5.99 6.88
C VAL A 230 22.78 -6.94 7.15
N LYS A 231 22.86 -7.68 8.25
CA LYS A 231 21.80 -8.58 8.74
C LYS A 231 21.42 -8.15 10.15
N ASP A 232 20.15 -7.88 10.37
CA ASP A 232 19.59 -7.49 11.68
C ASP A 232 20.35 -6.31 12.34
N GLY A 233 20.74 -5.34 11.52
CA GLY A 233 21.49 -4.15 11.96
C GLY A 233 22.99 -4.34 12.16
N VAL A 234 23.51 -5.56 11.96
CA VAL A 234 24.93 -5.87 12.12
C VAL A 234 25.55 -6.17 10.75
N ARG A 235 26.71 -5.56 10.47
CA ARG A 235 27.48 -5.87 9.26
C ARG A 235 27.82 -7.37 9.22
N ALA A 236 27.28 -8.06 8.23
CA ALA A 236 27.38 -9.51 8.06
C ALA A 236 28.48 -9.93 7.08
N SER A 237 29.04 -8.99 6.30
CA SER A 237 30.08 -9.28 5.31
C SER A 237 31.25 -8.30 5.32
N GLY A 238 32.34 -8.71 4.67
CA GLY A 238 33.41 -7.79 4.25
C GLY A 238 32.96 -6.81 3.17
N ALA A 239 33.86 -5.91 2.75
CA ALA A 239 33.63 -4.95 1.68
C ALA A 239 33.79 -5.57 0.29
N TYR A 240 32.93 -5.15 -0.62
CA TYR A 240 32.88 -5.52 -2.02
C TYR A 240 32.72 -4.26 -2.89
N ASP A 241 32.96 -4.40 -4.18
CA ASP A 241 32.64 -3.34 -5.14
C ASP A 241 31.15 -3.33 -5.49
N GLU A 242 30.45 -4.44 -5.21
CA GLU A 242 29.01 -4.61 -5.45
C GLU A 242 28.49 -5.78 -4.63
N VAL A 243 27.26 -5.67 -4.12
CA VAL A 243 26.49 -6.74 -3.49
C VAL A 243 25.12 -6.75 -4.13
N SER A 244 24.61 -7.93 -4.49
CA SER A 244 23.27 -8.07 -5.03
C SER A 244 22.67 -9.46 -4.79
N LEU A 245 21.39 -9.63 -5.12
CA LEU A 245 20.65 -10.90 -5.11
C LEU A 245 20.69 -11.60 -3.75
N LEU A 246 20.37 -10.84 -2.70
CA LEU A 246 20.23 -11.40 -1.34
C LEU A 246 19.07 -12.41 -1.31
N THR A 247 19.28 -13.55 -0.64
CA THR A 247 18.23 -14.54 -0.45
C THR A 247 18.43 -15.34 0.84
N PHE A 248 17.37 -15.50 1.61
CA PHE A 248 17.37 -16.42 2.75
C PHE A 248 17.10 -17.86 2.31
N SER A 249 17.67 -18.82 3.02
CA SER A 249 17.24 -20.21 2.90
C SER A 249 15.76 -20.37 3.30
N PRO A 250 15.06 -21.41 2.81
CA PRO A 250 13.65 -21.62 3.15
C PRO A 250 13.36 -21.76 4.65
N ASP A 251 14.34 -22.20 5.44
CA ASP A 251 14.27 -22.28 6.91
C ASP A 251 14.61 -20.95 7.62
N GLY A 252 15.05 -19.93 6.88
CA GLY A 252 15.46 -18.61 7.38
C GLY A 252 16.81 -18.58 8.10
N LEU A 253 17.53 -19.70 8.17
CA LEU A 253 18.75 -19.82 9.00
C LEU A 253 20.04 -19.40 8.28
N SER A 254 20.06 -19.45 6.95
CA SER A 254 21.21 -19.05 6.12
C SER A 254 20.83 -17.86 5.24
N LEU A 255 21.81 -17.01 4.94
CA LEU A 255 21.69 -15.91 3.99
C LEU A 255 22.74 -16.10 2.91
N ALA A 256 22.35 -16.01 1.63
CA ALA A 256 23.26 -16.04 0.50
C ALA A 256 23.14 -14.74 -0.32
N TRP A 257 24.21 -14.37 -1.01
CA TRP A 257 24.24 -13.20 -1.89
C TRP A 257 25.28 -13.35 -2.99
N VAL A 258 25.16 -12.53 -4.01
CA VAL A 258 26.16 -12.32 -5.05
C VAL A 258 27.00 -11.11 -4.68
N ALA A 259 28.32 -11.21 -4.86
CA ALA A 259 29.23 -10.11 -4.60
C ALA A 259 30.27 -9.98 -5.70
N ARG A 260 30.74 -8.76 -5.97
CA ARG A 260 31.83 -8.50 -6.91
C ARG A 260 33.03 -7.90 -6.20
N ARG A 261 34.23 -8.37 -6.54
CA ARG A 261 35.49 -7.73 -6.15
C ARG A 261 36.43 -7.72 -7.35
N ALA A 262 36.87 -6.53 -7.74
CA ALA A 262 37.46 -6.23 -9.02
C ALA A 262 36.60 -6.83 -10.16
N ASP A 263 37.22 -7.69 -10.96
CA ASP A 263 36.62 -8.24 -12.19
C ASP A 263 35.99 -9.62 -11.95
N LYS A 264 35.84 -10.03 -10.68
CA LYS A 264 35.39 -11.37 -10.29
C LYS A 264 34.10 -11.32 -9.47
N TRP A 265 33.19 -12.22 -9.84
CA TRP A 265 31.94 -12.46 -9.13
C TRP A 265 32.07 -13.66 -8.19
N PHE A 266 31.42 -13.56 -7.03
CA PHE A 266 31.39 -14.55 -5.98
C PHE A 266 29.93 -14.83 -5.61
N VAL A 267 29.62 -16.08 -5.33
CA VAL A 267 28.40 -16.47 -4.62
C VAL A 267 28.82 -16.78 -3.19
N VAL A 268 28.25 -16.05 -2.24
CA VAL A 268 28.57 -16.17 -0.82
C VAL A 268 27.35 -16.71 -0.08
N ARG A 269 27.58 -17.56 0.92
CA ARG A 269 26.58 -18.14 1.81
C ARG A 269 27.10 -18.05 3.25
#